data_AF-A0A1I5U601-F1
#
_entry.id   AF-A0A1I5U601-F1
#
_cell.length_a   1.000
_cell.length_b   1.000
_cell.length_c   1.000
_cell.angle_alpha   90.00
_cell.angle_beta   90.00
_cell.angle_gamma   90.00
#
_symmetry.space_group_name_H-M   'P 1'
#
loop_
_entity.id
_entity.type
_entity.pdbx_description
1 polymer ?
#
loop_
_entity_poly.entity_id
_entity_poly.type
_entity_poly.pdbx_seq_one_letter_code
_entity_poly.pdbx_strand_id
1 'polypeptide(L)'
;MLKIIFLFFMAGGIPVAIAMAGASLVYILVSDSTLPPFVVIHRMVGGIDSFPLLAVPFFILAGNLMNNAGITTRIYNFALALVGWLKGGLGHVNVLGSVIFAGMSGTAIADAAGLGTIEIKAMKEHGYSTEFAVGVTAASATLGPIIPPSLPFVIYGMMANVSVGALFLAGILPGILLAILMMLTVAYYAHKNKWGADIKFSSTRLFKALVELAVVIGWPLLLWVVVAKFDAPAQLSVFVGLASLFVLDKLFDFEALLPIMTPVLLIGGMTTGLFTPTEGAIAACVWAMILGFAWYRTLSWRMFVKVCLDTIETTSTVLFIVAAASIFGWMLTATGVTTDIASWVLGFTKEAWVFLLLANLLMLFVGCFLEPTAAITILVPILLPIATQLGIDPIHFGLVMVLNLMIGLLHPPMGMVLFVLARVAGLSFERTTMAILPWLVPLLLSLGLITYMPKLVLWLPKMFY
;
A
#
# COMPACT_ATOMS: atom_id res chain seq x y z
N MET A 1 -32.59 6.46 -9.16
CA MET A 1 -32.29 7.91 -9.14
C MET A 1 -30.90 8.20 -8.58
N LEU A 2 -30.56 7.78 -7.35
CA LEU A 2 -29.24 8.02 -6.71
C LEU A 2 -28.04 7.75 -7.64
N LYS A 3 -27.95 6.54 -8.20
CA LYS A 3 -26.87 6.14 -9.12
C LYS A 3 -26.73 7.03 -10.35
N ILE A 4 -27.85 7.55 -10.87
CA ILE A 4 -27.86 8.40 -12.07
C ILE A 4 -27.32 9.78 -11.74
N ILE A 5 -27.74 10.37 -10.62
CA ILE A 5 -27.25 11.68 -10.15
C ILE A 5 -25.74 11.60 -9.87
N PHE A 6 -25.30 10.53 -9.21
CA PHE A 6 -23.88 10.28 -8.95
C PHE A 6 -23.07 10.20 -10.26
N LEU A 7 -23.50 9.38 -11.21
CA LEU A 7 -22.82 9.25 -12.51
C LEU A 7 -22.82 10.56 -13.30
N PHE A 8 -23.89 11.36 -13.20
CA PHE A 8 -23.96 12.68 -13.83
C PHE A 8 -22.94 13.65 -13.22
N PHE A 9 -22.83 13.72 -11.89
CA PHE A 9 -21.81 14.55 -11.22
C PHE A 9 -20.39 14.10 -11.56
N MET A 10 -20.14 12.79 -11.56
CA MET A 10 -18.86 12.22 -11.97
C MET A 10 -18.51 12.59 -13.43
N ALA A 11 -19.47 12.48 -14.35
CA ALA A 11 -19.28 12.85 -15.75
C ALA A 11 -19.03 14.35 -15.95
N GLY A 12 -19.56 15.19 -15.04
CA GLY A 12 -19.28 16.63 -14.99
C GLY A 12 -17.91 17.01 -14.42
N GLY A 13 -17.07 16.04 -14.04
CA GLY A 13 -15.74 16.28 -13.47
C GLY A 13 -15.76 16.75 -12.02
N ILE A 14 -16.89 16.58 -11.31
CA ILE A 14 -17.00 16.92 -9.89
C ILE A 14 -16.17 15.91 -9.08
N PRO A 15 -15.36 16.36 -8.09
CA PRO A 15 -14.61 15.47 -7.20
C PRO A 15 -15.51 14.39 -6.57
N VAL A 16 -15.01 13.16 -6.51
CA VAL A 16 -15.77 11.96 -6.15
C VAL A 16 -16.52 12.13 -4.83
N ALA A 17 -15.85 12.63 -3.79
CA ALA A 17 -16.48 12.88 -2.47
C ALA A 17 -17.68 13.84 -2.58
N ILE A 18 -17.54 14.92 -3.36
CA ILE A 18 -18.61 15.89 -3.58
C ILE A 18 -19.75 15.25 -4.39
N ALA A 19 -19.42 14.45 -5.41
CA ALA A 19 -20.40 13.72 -6.19
C ALA A 19 -21.21 12.73 -5.33
N MET A 20 -20.57 12.03 -4.40
CA MET A 20 -21.20 11.06 -3.50
C MET A 20 -22.11 11.73 -2.47
N ALA A 21 -21.60 12.72 -1.73
CA ALA A 21 -22.37 13.45 -0.73
C ALA A 21 -23.49 14.28 -1.39
N GLY A 22 -23.20 14.92 -2.52
CA GLY A 22 -24.16 15.69 -3.29
C GLY A 22 -25.28 14.82 -3.86
N ALA A 23 -24.95 13.68 -4.47
CA ALA A 23 -25.98 12.78 -5.00
C ALA A 23 -26.87 12.21 -3.89
N SER A 24 -26.27 11.93 -2.72
CA SER A 24 -26.98 11.51 -1.52
C SER A 24 -27.96 12.57 -1.03
N LEU A 25 -27.50 13.83 -0.93
CA LEU A 25 -28.33 14.96 -0.51
C LEU A 25 -29.46 15.23 -1.49
N VAL A 26 -29.16 15.32 -2.80
CA VAL A 26 -30.19 15.54 -3.83
C VAL A 26 -31.22 14.43 -3.81
N TYR A 27 -30.80 13.17 -3.64
CA TYR A 27 -31.73 12.06 -3.56
C TYR A 27 -32.67 12.16 -2.36
N ILE A 28 -32.19 12.56 -1.18
CA ILE A 28 -33.02 12.75 0.02
C ILE A 28 -33.99 13.92 -0.15
N LEU A 29 -33.58 14.98 -0.84
CA LEU A 29 -34.43 16.15 -1.09
C LEU A 29 -35.52 15.90 -2.15
N VAL A 30 -35.24 15.05 -3.14
CA VAL A 30 -36.13 14.83 -4.30
C VAL A 30 -37.00 13.59 -4.15
N SER A 31 -36.49 12.54 -3.51
CA SER A 31 -37.33 11.42 -3.14
C SER A 31 -38.12 11.90 -1.93
N ASP A 32 -39.46 11.81 -1.92
CA ASP A 32 -40.36 12.07 -0.79
C ASP A 32 -40.09 11.11 0.40
N SER A 33 -38.82 11.01 0.77
CA SER A 33 -38.28 10.17 1.80
C SER A 33 -38.54 10.87 3.12
N THR A 34 -39.04 10.14 4.10
CA THR A 34 -39.22 10.63 5.47
C THR A 34 -37.89 10.91 6.19
N LEU A 35 -36.76 10.80 5.48
CA LEU A 35 -35.42 10.98 6.01
C LEU A 35 -35.09 12.48 6.10
N PRO A 36 -34.82 13.01 7.31
CA PRO A 36 -34.39 14.40 7.44
C PRO A 36 -33.07 14.66 6.71
N PRO A 37 -32.87 15.82 6.05
CA PRO A 37 -31.60 16.16 5.41
C PRO A 37 -30.39 16.09 6.34
N PHE A 38 -30.57 16.32 7.65
CA PHE A 38 -29.53 16.20 8.66
C PHE A 38 -28.93 14.77 8.77
N VAL A 39 -29.64 13.73 8.31
CA VAL A 39 -29.12 12.36 8.24
C VAL A 39 -27.85 12.29 7.39
N VAL A 40 -27.72 13.15 6.37
CA VAL A 40 -26.49 13.25 5.55
C VAL A 40 -25.31 13.60 6.44
N ILE A 41 -25.43 14.68 7.21
CA ILE A 41 -24.36 15.16 8.12
C ILE A 41 -24.06 14.10 9.17
N HIS A 42 -25.09 13.54 9.82
CA HIS A 42 -24.91 12.53 10.85
C HIS A 42 -24.21 11.27 10.33
N ARG A 43 -24.56 10.81 9.13
CA ARG A 43 -23.90 9.64 8.49
C ARG A 43 -22.48 9.96 8.06
N MET A 44 -22.22 11.17 7.56
CA MET A 44 -20.87 11.62 7.21
C MET A 44 -19.97 11.67 8.45
N VAL A 45 -20.44 12.24 9.56
CA VAL A 45 -19.69 12.31 10.83
C VAL A 45 -19.49 10.91 11.43
N GLY A 46 -20.54 10.10 11.52
CA GLY A 46 -20.42 8.73 12.03
C GLY A 46 -19.55 7.82 11.18
N GLY A 47 -19.39 8.14 9.89
CA GLY A 47 -18.49 7.42 8.98
C GLY A 47 -17.01 7.62 9.25
N ILE A 48 -16.63 8.81 9.72
CA ILE A 48 -15.24 9.15 10.09
C ILE A 48 -14.93 8.88 11.55
N ASP A 49 -15.94 8.82 12.42
CA ASP A 49 -15.81 8.53 13.85
C ASP A 49 -15.60 7.02 14.09
N SER A 50 -14.43 6.53 13.69
CA SER A 50 -14.05 5.12 13.76
C SER A 50 -12.63 4.98 14.30
N PHE A 51 -12.47 4.23 15.40
CA PHE A 51 -11.16 4.03 16.02
C PHE A 51 -10.10 3.43 15.06
N PRO A 52 -10.43 2.44 14.20
CA PRO A 52 -9.52 1.97 13.15
C PRO A 52 -9.09 3.05 12.14
N LEU A 53 -9.92 4.06 11.87
CA LEU A 53 -9.57 5.14 10.94
C LEU A 53 -8.49 6.07 11.49
N LEU A 54 -8.27 6.11 12.81
CA LEU A 54 -7.16 6.84 13.40
C LEU A 54 -5.80 6.27 12.99
N ALA A 55 -5.74 4.99 12.60
CA ALA A 55 -4.51 4.42 12.06
C ALA A 55 -4.07 5.09 10.75
N VAL A 56 -5.01 5.63 9.96
CA VAL A 56 -4.74 6.30 8.67
C VAL A 56 -3.80 7.50 8.82
N PRO A 57 -4.12 8.56 9.60
CA PRO A 57 -3.22 9.69 9.78
C PRO A 57 -1.87 9.28 10.37
N PHE A 58 -1.84 8.31 11.29
CA PHE A 58 -0.58 7.87 11.89
C PHE A 58 0.30 7.08 10.91
N PHE A 59 -0.27 6.21 10.07
CA PHE A 59 0.51 5.54 9.03
C PHE A 59 1.02 6.53 7.98
N ILE A 60 0.19 7.50 7.56
CA ILE A 60 0.64 8.57 6.65
C ILE A 60 1.76 9.39 7.30
N LEU A 61 1.61 9.74 8.58
CA LEU A 61 2.62 10.49 9.34
C LEU A 61 3.93 9.70 9.45
N ALA A 62 3.87 8.42 9.81
CA ALA A 62 5.04 7.56 9.94
C ALA A 62 5.80 7.48 8.60
N GLY A 63 5.10 7.26 7.50
CA GLY A 63 5.70 7.26 6.16
C GLY A 63 6.33 8.61 5.79
N ASN A 64 5.63 9.71 6.02
CA ASN A 64 6.16 11.04 5.73
C ASN A 64 7.38 11.38 6.61
N LEU A 65 7.37 11.00 7.89
CA LEU A 65 8.53 11.19 8.78
C LEU A 65 9.73 10.40 8.28
N MET A 66 9.54 9.16 7.84
CA MET A 66 10.63 8.33 7.33
C MET A 66 11.20 8.88 6.02
N ASN A 67 10.35 9.32 5.11
CA ASN A 67 10.76 9.92 3.84
C ASN A 67 11.63 11.16 4.04
N ASN A 68 11.30 11.97 5.05
CA ASN A 68 12.02 13.19 5.38
C ASN A 68 13.23 12.96 6.30
N ALA A 69 13.34 11.80 6.95
CA ALA A 69 14.46 11.46 7.84
C ALA A 69 15.71 10.95 7.11
N GLY A 70 15.78 11.03 5.78
CA GLY A 70 16.92 10.55 4.99
C GLY A 70 17.03 9.02 4.93
N ILE A 71 15.99 8.31 5.36
CA ILE A 71 15.92 6.85 5.39
C ILE A 71 15.87 6.28 3.96
N THR A 72 15.25 6.99 3.02
CA THR A 72 15.13 6.58 1.61
C THR A 72 16.48 6.25 0.98
N THR A 73 17.51 7.10 1.19
CA THR A 73 18.86 6.88 0.65
C THR A 73 19.53 5.64 1.26
N ARG A 74 19.31 5.40 2.55
CA ARG A 74 19.83 4.20 3.24
C ARG A 74 19.24 2.92 2.68
N ILE A 75 17.93 2.93 2.42
CA ILE A 75 17.24 1.78 1.81
C ILE A 75 17.73 1.53 0.40
N TYR A 76 17.90 2.59 -0.38
CA TYR A 76 18.49 2.49 -1.71
C TYR A 76 19.89 1.84 -1.65
N ASN A 77 20.77 2.29 -0.76
CA ASN A 77 22.11 1.71 -0.61
C ASN A 77 22.08 0.26 -0.13
N PHE A 78 21.17 -0.08 0.78
CA PHE A 78 20.98 -1.45 1.25
C PHE A 78 20.50 -2.37 0.13
N ALA A 79 19.51 -1.93 -0.66
CA ALA A 79 19.06 -2.67 -1.85
C ALA A 79 20.20 -2.79 -2.89
N LEU A 80 20.98 -1.72 -3.11
CA LEU A 80 22.17 -1.72 -3.95
C LEU A 80 23.21 -2.75 -3.50
N ALA A 81 23.43 -2.88 -2.19
CA ALA A 81 24.32 -3.90 -1.62
C ALA A 81 23.85 -5.34 -1.90
N LEU A 82 22.55 -5.58 -1.82
CA LEU A 82 21.97 -6.93 -1.98
C LEU A 82 21.91 -7.40 -3.43
N VAL A 83 21.48 -6.53 -4.36
CA VAL A 83 21.16 -6.94 -5.74
C VAL A 83 21.81 -6.09 -6.83
N GLY A 84 22.51 -5.01 -6.50
CA GLY A 84 23.13 -4.12 -7.49
C GLY A 84 24.25 -4.76 -8.33
N TRP A 85 24.81 -5.88 -7.86
CA TRP A 85 25.84 -6.66 -8.56
C TRP A 85 25.25 -7.60 -9.63
N LEU A 86 23.93 -7.75 -9.69
CA LEU A 86 23.25 -8.50 -10.75
C LEU A 86 23.26 -7.71 -12.07
N LYS A 87 23.06 -8.40 -13.19
CA LYS A 87 22.89 -7.75 -14.50
C LYS A 87 21.59 -6.95 -14.49
N GLY A 88 21.61 -5.69 -14.91
CA GLY A 88 20.47 -4.79 -14.73
C GLY A 88 20.31 -4.34 -13.27
N GLY A 89 21.42 -4.26 -12.53
CA GLY A 89 21.48 -4.11 -11.08
C GLY A 89 20.56 -3.01 -10.55
N LEU A 90 20.61 -1.80 -11.10
CA LEU A 90 19.76 -0.69 -10.66
C LEU A 90 18.25 -0.94 -10.88
N GLY A 91 17.86 -1.72 -11.89
CA GLY A 91 16.48 -2.15 -12.06
C GLY A 91 16.03 -3.11 -10.95
N HIS A 92 16.93 -4.00 -10.51
CA HIS A 92 16.65 -4.88 -9.37
C HIS A 92 16.62 -4.11 -8.05
N VAL A 93 17.51 -3.12 -7.89
CA VAL A 93 17.52 -2.19 -6.76
C VAL A 93 16.21 -1.43 -6.68
N ASN A 94 15.65 -1.01 -7.81
CA ASN A 94 14.35 -0.34 -7.85
C ASN A 94 13.22 -1.22 -7.30
N VAL A 95 13.16 -2.49 -7.72
CA VAL A 95 12.14 -3.42 -7.21
C VAL A 95 12.35 -3.73 -5.73
N LEU A 96 13.59 -4.06 -5.31
CA LEU A 96 13.87 -4.43 -3.92
C LEU A 96 13.78 -3.24 -2.96
N GLY A 97 14.23 -2.07 -3.40
CA GLY A 97 14.09 -0.80 -2.69
C GLY A 97 12.62 -0.51 -2.43
N SER A 98 11.77 -0.59 -3.45
CA SER A 98 10.32 -0.45 -3.30
C SER A 98 9.71 -1.51 -2.39
N VAL A 99 10.15 -2.77 -2.39
CA VAL A 99 9.67 -3.78 -1.41
C VAL A 99 9.89 -3.33 0.03
N ILE A 100 11.09 -2.83 0.32
CA ILE A 100 11.48 -2.41 1.67
C ILE A 100 10.76 -1.11 2.04
N PHE A 101 10.71 -0.17 1.10
CA PHE A 101 10.14 1.17 1.30
C PHE A 101 8.61 1.17 1.35
N ALA A 102 7.96 0.24 0.64
CA ALA A 102 6.52 0.00 0.68
C ALA A 102 6.01 -0.15 2.11
N GLY A 103 6.71 -0.96 2.91
CA GLY A 103 6.41 -1.16 4.33
C GLY A 103 6.67 0.06 5.23
N MET A 104 6.98 1.22 4.67
CA MET A 104 7.09 2.47 5.43
C MET A 104 6.14 3.53 4.89
N SER A 105 5.99 3.64 3.56
CA SER A 105 5.13 4.66 2.95
C SER A 105 3.65 4.25 2.85
N GLY A 106 3.37 2.96 2.67
CA GLY A 106 2.05 2.39 2.42
C GLY A 106 1.29 2.95 1.21
N THR A 107 1.93 3.77 0.35
CA THR A 107 1.29 4.43 -0.80
C THR A 107 2.18 4.49 -2.04
N ALA A 108 1.62 4.14 -3.20
CA ALA A 108 2.36 4.13 -4.47
C ALA A 108 2.84 5.53 -4.90
N ILE A 109 2.10 6.58 -4.54
CA ILE A 109 2.44 7.97 -4.88
C ILE A 109 3.67 8.43 -4.08
N ALA A 110 3.74 8.09 -2.78
CA ALA A 110 4.90 8.42 -1.96
C ALA A 110 6.15 7.65 -2.39
N ASP A 111 6.01 6.38 -2.82
CA ASP A 111 7.12 5.59 -3.37
C ASP A 111 7.69 6.23 -4.63
N ALA A 112 6.82 6.60 -5.58
CA ALA A 112 7.20 7.26 -6.82
C ALA A 112 7.87 8.64 -6.57
N ALA A 113 7.36 9.42 -5.63
CA ALA A 113 7.86 10.76 -5.32
C ALA A 113 9.11 10.76 -4.41
N GLY A 114 9.27 9.75 -3.55
CA GLY A 114 10.39 9.62 -2.63
C GLY A 114 11.52 8.82 -3.25
N LEU A 115 11.49 7.51 -3.06
CA LEU A 115 12.52 6.57 -3.52
C LEU A 115 12.67 6.59 -5.05
N GLY A 116 11.56 6.64 -5.78
CA GLY A 116 11.56 6.62 -7.24
C GLY A 116 12.35 7.76 -7.88
N THR A 117 12.40 8.95 -7.25
CA THR A 117 13.21 10.07 -7.77
C THR A 117 14.71 9.77 -7.73
N ILE A 118 15.18 9.13 -6.66
CA ILE A 118 16.58 8.73 -6.49
C ILE A 118 16.93 7.64 -7.50
N GLU A 119 16.04 6.66 -7.66
CA GLU A 119 16.27 5.51 -8.52
C GLU A 119 16.22 5.87 -10.01
N ILE A 120 15.26 6.69 -10.43
CA ILE A 120 15.17 7.20 -11.81
C ILE A 120 16.44 7.99 -12.14
N LYS A 121 16.88 8.87 -11.23
CA LYS A 121 18.11 9.64 -11.42
C LYS A 121 19.33 8.73 -11.55
N ALA A 122 19.50 7.79 -10.62
CA ALA A 122 20.64 6.85 -10.64
C ALA A 122 20.67 5.99 -11.91
N MET A 123 19.53 5.46 -12.35
CA MET A 123 19.40 4.68 -13.58
C MET A 123 19.77 5.52 -14.83
N LYS A 124 19.30 6.76 -14.91
CA LYS A 124 19.65 7.67 -16.03
C LYS A 124 21.15 7.96 -16.06
N GLU A 125 21.76 8.20 -14.90
CA GLU A 125 23.21 8.45 -14.79
C GLU A 125 24.06 7.23 -15.19
N HIS A 126 23.54 6.01 -15.03
CA HIS A 126 24.20 4.76 -15.43
C HIS A 126 23.82 4.27 -16.85
N GLY A 127 23.12 5.10 -17.63
CA GLY A 127 22.86 4.84 -19.05
C GLY A 127 21.63 3.97 -19.35
N TYR A 128 20.74 3.76 -18.39
CA TYR A 128 19.43 3.15 -18.66
C TYR A 128 18.53 4.12 -19.43
N SER A 129 17.62 3.59 -20.25
CA SER A 129 16.62 4.44 -20.90
C SER A 129 15.69 5.06 -19.85
N THR A 130 15.27 6.31 -20.09
CA THR A 130 14.38 7.02 -19.16
C THR A 130 13.03 6.31 -19.06
N GLU A 131 12.55 5.73 -20.17
CA GLU A 131 11.34 4.92 -20.23
C GLU A 131 11.45 3.66 -19.36
N PHE A 132 12.58 2.94 -19.41
CA PHE A 132 12.74 1.76 -18.56
C PHE A 132 12.76 2.16 -17.08
N ALA A 133 13.52 3.20 -16.73
CA ALA A 133 13.63 3.72 -15.37
C ALA A 133 12.26 4.15 -14.81
N VAL A 134 11.46 4.85 -15.60
CA VAL A 134 10.11 5.26 -15.22
C VAL A 134 9.16 4.08 -15.12
N GLY A 135 9.20 3.17 -16.09
CA GLY A 135 8.33 1.99 -16.13
C GLY A 135 8.54 1.06 -14.94
N VAL A 136 9.80 0.74 -14.60
CA VAL A 136 10.10 -0.11 -13.44
C VAL A 136 9.70 0.57 -12.14
N THR A 137 9.93 1.88 -12.00
CA THR A 137 9.55 2.64 -10.81
C THR A 137 8.04 2.70 -10.64
N ALA A 138 7.29 2.89 -11.72
CA ALA A 138 5.83 2.89 -11.67
C ALA A 138 5.30 1.52 -11.24
N ALA A 139 5.84 0.45 -11.81
CA ALA A 139 5.43 -0.91 -11.50
C ALA A 139 5.79 -1.28 -10.06
N SER A 140 7.02 -1.02 -9.63
CA SER A 140 7.50 -1.34 -8.29
C SER A 140 6.79 -0.54 -7.21
N ALA A 141 6.37 0.71 -7.48
CA ALA A 141 5.55 1.51 -6.57
C ALA A 141 4.18 0.87 -6.26
N THR A 142 3.67 -0.05 -7.09
CA THR A 142 2.44 -0.80 -6.76
C THR A 142 2.65 -1.82 -5.64
N LEU A 143 3.90 -2.15 -5.30
CA LEU A 143 4.21 -2.93 -4.10
C LEU A 143 3.90 -2.15 -2.83
N GLY A 144 4.00 -0.81 -2.86
CA GLY A 144 3.71 0.11 -1.75
C GLY A 144 2.44 -0.28 -1.01
N PRO A 145 1.29 -0.32 -1.71
CA PRO A 145 0.02 -0.63 -1.06
C PRO A 145 -0.29 -2.13 -0.91
N ILE A 146 0.62 -3.02 -1.29
CA ILE A 146 0.47 -4.49 -1.14
C ILE A 146 1.32 -5.03 0.01
N ILE A 147 2.55 -4.53 0.13
CA ILE A 147 3.47 -4.94 1.19
C ILE A 147 3.19 -4.09 2.44
N PRO A 148 2.89 -4.69 3.59
CA PRO A 148 2.39 -3.94 4.74
C PRO A 148 3.46 -3.11 5.44
N PRO A 149 3.04 -2.07 6.21
CA PRO A 149 1.70 -1.48 6.35
C PRO A 149 1.12 -0.90 5.05
N SER A 150 -0.17 -1.13 4.81
CA SER A 150 -0.89 -0.67 3.62
C SER A 150 -2.15 0.09 4.01
N LEU A 151 -2.26 1.35 3.60
CA LEU A 151 -3.44 2.17 3.83
C LEU A 151 -4.71 1.56 3.21
N PRO A 152 -4.71 1.12 1.94
CA PRO A 152 -5.87 0.43 1.37
C PRO A 152 -6.34 -0.81 2.16
N PHE A 153 -5.43 -1.57 2.78
CA PHE A 153 -5.83 -2.69 3.64
C PHE A 153 -6.50 -2.25 4.94
N VAL A 154 -6.08 -1.13 5.53
CA VAL A 154 -6.76 -0.56 6.72
C VAL A 154 -8.20 -0.17 6.36
N ILE A 155 -8.37 0.54 5.24
CA ILE A 155 -9.68 1.01 4.77
C ILE A 155 -10.58 -0.17 4.39
N TYR A 156 -10.04 -1.12 3.63
CA TYR A 156 -10.78 -2.33 3.27
C TYR A 156 -11.16 -3.13 4.52
N GLY A 157 -10.22 -3.36 5.44
CA GLY A 157 -10.46 -4.13 6.67
C GLY A 157 -11.58 -3.53 7.51
N MET A 158 -11.64 -2.21 7.60
CA MET A 158 -12.71 -1.50 8.29
C MET A 158 -14.05 -1.61 7.56
N MET A 159 -14.09 -1.39 6.24
CA MET A 159 -15.31 -1.50 5.43
C MET A 159 -15.87 -2.93 5.36
N ALA A 160 -15.00 -3.92 5.28
CA ALA A 160 -15.34 -5.33 5.21
C ALA A 160 -15.51 -5.98 6.60
N ASN A 161 -15.21 -5.24 7.67
CA ASN A 161 -15.20 -5.71 9.06
C ASN A 161 -14.35 -6.98 9.26
N VAL A 162 -13.11 -6.96 8.76
CA VAL A 162 -12.13 -8.05 8.85
C VAL A 162 -10.83 -7.57 9.51
N SER A 163 -10.01 -8.52 9.99
CA SER A 163 -8.74 -8.20 10.65
C SER A 163 -7.75 -7.53 9.69
N VAL A 164 -7.35 -6.30 10.02
CA VAL A 164 -6.28 -5.56 9.32
C VAL A 164 -4.94 -6.30 9.43
N GLY A 165 -4.64 -6.91 10.58
CA GLY A 165 -3.42 -7.70 10.76
C GLY A 165 -3.40 -8.95 9.86
N ALA A 166 -4.55 -9.59 9.65
CA ALA A 166 -4.67 -10.71 8.72
C ALA A 166 -4.49 -10.26 7.26
N LEU A 167 -5.01 -9.09 6.89
CA LEU A 167 -4.76 -8.49 5.56
C LEU A 167 -3.28 -8.13 5.37
N PHE A 168 -2.61 -7.64 6.42
CA PHE A 168 -1.17 -7.37 6.37
C PHE A 168 -0.40 -8.66 6.11
N LEU A 169 -0.63 -9.71 6.89
CA LEU A 169 -0.01 -11.01 6.63
C LEU A 169 -0.34 -11.57 5.24
N ALA A 170 -1.57 -11.38 4.78
CA ALA A 170 -2.02 -11.80 3.45
C ALA A 170 -1.23 -11.12 2.33
N GLY A 171 -0.76 -9.89 2.54
CA GLY A 171 0.01 -9.09 1.58
C GLY A 171 1.45 -9.56 1.33
N ILE A 172 2.07 -10.22 2.31
CA ILE A 172 3.52 -10.52 2.29
C ILE A 172 3.89 -11.45 1.12
N LEU A 173 3.27 -12.63 1.04
CA LEU A 173 3.62 -13.62 0.03
C LEU A 173 3.24 -13.18 -1.41
N PRO A 174 2.05 -12.59 -1.65
CA PRO A 174 1.72 -11.94 -2.91
C PRO A 174 2.68 -10.80 -3.29
N GLY A 175 3.08 -9.96 -2.34
CA GLY A 175 4.06 -8.91 -2.57
C GLY A 175 5.44 -9.45 -3.00
N ILE A 176 5.90 -10.53 -2.38
CA ILE A 176 7.12 -11.23 -2.79
C ILE A 176 6.97 -11.81 -4.20
N LEU A 177 5.82 -12.42 -4.52
CA LEU A 177 5.55 -12.92 -5.87
C LEU A 177 5.62 -11.80 -6.92
N LEU A 178 4.96 -10.67 -6.65
CA LEU A 178 5.01 -9.46 -7.50
C LEU A 178 6.45 -9.01 -7.71
N ALA A 179 7.22 -8.88 -6.63
CA ALA A 179 8.62 -8.49 -6.68
C ALA A 179 9.47 -9.45 -7.52
N ILE A 180 9.30 -10.76 -7.35
CA ILE A 180 10.01 -11.78 -8.14
C ILE A 180 9.66 -11.64 -9.63
N LEU A 181 8.38 -11.54 -9.98
CA LEU A 181 7.97 -11.40 -11.38
C LEU A 181 8.49 -10.10 -12.02
N MET A 182 8.56 -9.01 -11.26
CA MET A 182 9.18 -7.76 -11.72
C MET A 182 10.70 -7.88 -11.85
N MET A 183 11.39 -8.54 -10.91
CA MET A 183 12.83 -8.80 -11.01
C MET A 183 13.16 -9.72 -12.20
N LEU A 184 12.35 -10.73 -12.49
CA LEU A 184 12.50 -11.55 -13.70
C LEU A 184 12.32 -10.70 -14.97
N THR A 185 11.39 -9.74 -14.94
CA THR A 185 11.20 -8.78 -16.04
C THR A 185 12.42 -7.87 -16.21
N VAL A 186 13.00 -7.35 -15.12
CA VAL A 186 14.27 -6.61 -15.14
C VAL A 186 15.37 -7.46 -15.77
N ALA A 187 15.53 -8.70 -15.32
CA ALA A 187 16.56 -9.61 -15.83
C ALA A 187 16.39 -9.86 -17.34
N TYR A 188 15.16 -10.06 -17.81
CA TYR A 188 14.86 -10.21 -19.24
C TYR A 188 15.32 -8.98 -20.05
N TYR A 189 14.95 -7.77 -19.61
CA TYR A 189 15.37 -6.53 -20.29
C TYR A 189 16.87 -6.29 -20.20
N ALA A 190 17.51 -6.62 -19.08
CA ALA A 190 18.96 -6.52 -18.93
C ALA A 190 19.71 -7.38 -19.94
N HIS A 191 19.26 -8.63 -20.16
CA HIS A 191 19.84 -9.50 -21.18
C HIS A 191 19.55 -9.01 -22.60
N LYS A 192 18.32 -8.56 -22.87
CA LYS A 192 17.93 -8.04 -24.18
C LYS A 192 18.70 -6.77 -24.57
N ASN A 193 18.90 -5.85 -23.63
CA ASN A 193 19.56 -4.56 -23.84
C ASN A 193 21.08 -4.62 -23.56
N LYS A 194 21.61 -5.80 -23.21
CA LYS A 194 23.04 -6.02 -22.88
C LYS A 194 23.55 -5.14 -21.75
N TRP A 195 22.71 -4.86 -20.75
CA TRP A 195 23.13 -4.15 -19.54
C TRP A 195 24.00 -5.05 -18.66
N GLY A 196 25.08 -4.47 -18.13
CA GLY A 196 25.99 -5.13 -17.20
C GLY A 196 25.51 -5.06 -15.75
N ALA A 197 26.42 -5.36 -14.84
CA ALA A 197 26.22 -5.05 -13.42
C ALA A 197 26.63 -3.60 -13.15
N ASP A 198 25.83 -2.87 -12.37
CA ASP A 198 26.08 -1.45 -12.07
C ASP A 198 27.13 -1.27 -10.97
N ILE A 199 27.23 -2.24 -10.07
CA ILE A 199 28.32 -2.28 -9.08
C ILE A 199 29.10 -3.59 -9.20
N LYS A 200 30.39 -3.53 -8.84
CA LYS A 200 31.20 -4.74 -8.69
C LYS A 200 30.71 -5.53 -7.48
N PHE A 201 30.68 -6.86 -7.62
CA PHE A 201 30.39 -7.75 -6.51
C PHE A 201 31.41 -7.54 -5.38
N SER A 202 30.91 -7.33 -4.17
CA SER A 202 31.72 -7.19 -2.96
C SER A 202 31.17 -8.10 -1.88
N SER A 203 31.90 -9.16 -1.57
CA SER A 203 31.51 -10.14 -0.54
C SER A 203 31.31 -9.47 0.82
N THR A 204 32.13 -8.48 1.16
CA THR A 204 32.03 -7.75 2.43
C THR A 204 30.74 -6.95 2.52
N ARG A 205 30.38 -6.23 1.44
CA ARG A 205 29.15 -5.41 1.42
C ARG A 205 27.90 -6.30 1.46
N LEU A 206 27.90 -7.38 0.68
CA LEU A 206 26.80 -8.34 0.68
C LEU A 206 26.66 -9.03 2.04
N PHE A 207 27.77 -9.48 2.63
CA PHE A 207 27.75 -10.11 3.95
C PHE A 207 27.19 -9.17 5.03
N LYS A 208 27.61 -7.90 5.04
CA LYS A 208 27.08 -6.91 5.98
C LYS A 208 25.56 -6.72 5.82
N ALA A 209 25.07 -6.59 4.59
CA ALA A 209 23.64 -6.47 4.32
C ALA A 209 22.85 -7.76 4.70
N LEU A 210 23.44 -8.94 4.51
CA LEU A 210 22.85 -10.20 4.94
C LEU A 210 22.81 -10.33 6.48
N VAL A 211 23.84 -9.84 7.17
CA VAL A 211 23.85 -9.78 8.65
C VAL A 211 22.77 -8.81 9.14
N GLU A 212 22.62 -7.63 8.54
CA GLU A 212 21.51 -6.71 8.84
C GLU A 212 20.17 -7.41 8.74
N LEU A 213 19.90 -8.09 7.61
CA LEU A 213 18.67 -8.83 7.39
C LEU A 213 18.49 -9.97 8.41
N ALA A 214 19.55 -10.69 8.73
CA ALA A 214 19.52 -11.76 9.72
C ALA A 214 19.21 -11.24 11.12
N VAL A 215 19.72 -10.06 11.50
CA VAL A 215 19.36 -9.40 12.77
C VAL A 215 17.90 -8.99 12.76
N VAL A 216 17.40 -8.39 11.68
CA VAL A 216 16.00 -8.00 11.54
C VAL A 216 15.05 -9.18 11.73
N ILE A 217 15.32 -10.30 11.05
CA ILE A 217 14.48 -11.51 11.11
C ILE A 217 14.68 -12.27 12.42
N GLY A 218 15.91 -12.33 12.92
CA GLY A 218 16.27 -13.05 14.14
C GLY A 218 15.77 -12.36 15.40
N TRP A 219 15.65 -11.03 15.39
CA TRP A 219 15.25 -10.25 16.57
C TRP A 219 13.86 -10.62 17.12
N PRO A 220 12.78 -10.70 16.31
CA PRO A 220 11.47 -11.16 16.79
C PRO A 220 11.51 -12.58 17.37
N LEU A 221 12.27 -13.48 16.73
CA LEU A 221 12.41 -14.87 17.19
C LEU A 221 13.15 -14.93 18.53
N LEU A 222 14.22 -14.15 18.69
CA LEU A 222 14.97 -14.05 19.94
C LEU A 222 14.09 -13.52 21.07
N LEU A 223 13.30 -12.47 20.82
CA LEU A 223 12.35 -11.98 21.80
C LEU A 223 11.30 -13.02 22.17
N TRP A 224 10.73 -13.70 21.17
CA TRP A 224 9.78 -14.77 21.42
C TRP A 224 10.39 -15.88 22.28
N VAL A 225 11.63 -16.31 22.00
CA VAL A 225 12.33 -17.29 22.84
C VAL A 225 12.56 -16.78 24.25
N VAL A 226 13.00 -15.53 24.42
CA VAL A 226 13.24 -14.93 25.75
C VAL A 226 11.95 -14.87 26.57
N VAL A 227 10.84 -14.47 25.96
CA VAL A 227 9.55 -14.36 26.67
C VAL A 227 8.95 -15.74 26.90
N ALA A 228 8.85 -16.58 25.86
CA ALA A 228 8.14 -17.85 25.94
C ALA A 228 8.92 -18.95 26.67
N LYS A 229 10.26 -18.97 26.57
CA LYS A 229 11.10 -20.04 27.15
C LYS A 229 11.74 -19.65 28.48
N PHE A 230 12.05 -18.37 28.68
CA PHE A 230 12.72 -17.89 29.89
C PHE A 230 11.76 -17.15 30.84
N ASP A 231 10.46 -17.11 30.54
CA ASP A 231 9.41 -16.45 31.33
C ASP A 231 9.76 -15.01 31.72
N ALA A 232 10.53 -14.35 30.84
CA ALA A 232 10.99 -12.99 31.07
C ALA A 232 9.81 -12.01 30.88
N PRO A 233 9.76 -10.91 31.66
CA PRO A 233 8.71 -9.90 31.51
C PRO A 233 8.70 -9.32 30.09
N ALA A 234 7.63 -9.56 29.34
CA ALA A 234 7.55 -9.22 27.92
C ALA A 234 7.90 -7.75 27.62
N GLN A 235 7.41 -6.82 28.45
CA GLN A 235 7.68 -5.39 28.28
C GLN A 235 9.17 -5.06 28.45
N LEU A 236 9.83 -5.62 29.46
CA LEU A 236 11.26 -5.42 29.68
C LEU A 236 12.07 -6.03 28.53
N SER A 237 11.72 -7.24 28.10
CA SER A 237 12.38 -7.94 26.99
C SER A 237 12.30 -7.15 25.70
N VAL A 238 11.14 -6.57 25.36
CA VAL A 238 10.98 -5.71 24.18
C VAL A 238 11.81 -4.44 24.30
N PHE A 239 11.79 -3.73 25.44
CA PHE A 239 12.59 -2.52 25.64
C PHE A 239 14.09 -2.79 25.51
N VAL A 240 14.59 -3.84 26.17
CA VAL A 240 16.00 -4.25 26.10
C VAL A 240 16.35 -4.70 24.68
N GLY A 241 15.45 -5.44 24.03
CA GLY A 241 15.58 -5.85 22.63
C GLY A 241 15.71 -4.64 21.71
N LEU A 242 14.85 -3.64 21.84
CA LEU A 242 14.92 -2.41 21.03
C LEU A 242 16.21 -1.65 21.28
N ALA A 243 16.62 -1.48 22.54
CA ALA A 243 17.88 -0.83 22.88
C ALA A 243 19.10 -1.56 22.28
N SER A 244 19.06 -2.90 22.24
CA SER A 244 20.12 -3.71 21.63
C SER A 244 20.29 -3.43 20.14
N LEU A 245 19.21 -3.12 19.40
CA LEU A 245 19.28 -2.80 17.97
C LEU A 245 20.08 -1.53 17.72
N PHE A 246 19.91 -0.50 18.55
CA PHE A 246 20.70 0.74 18.46
C PHE A 246 22.18 0.50 18.78
N VAL A 247 22.48 -0.38 19.74
CA VAL A 247 23.85 -0.77 20.04
C VAL A 247 24.48 -1.51 18.86
N LEU A 248 23.76 -2.47 18.26
CA LEU A 248 24.20 -3.20 17.09
C LEU A 248 24.41 -2.30 15.87
N ASP A 249 23.47 -1.39 15.59
CA ASP A 249 23.57 -0.40 14.52
C ASP A 249 24.86 0.42 14.65
N LYS A 250 25.19 0.88 15.87
CA LYS A 250 26.41 1.63 16.13
C LYS A 250 27.69 0.81 16.07
N LEU A 251 27.66 -0.45 16.50
CA LEU A 251 28.84 -1.33 16.53
C LEU A 251 29.23 -1.82 15.13
N PHE A 252 28.24 -2.15 14.30
CA PHE A 252 28.46 -2.71 12.96
C PHE A 252 28.30 -1.69 11.83
N ASP A 253 27.92 -0.45 12.17
CA ASP A 253 27.71 0.67 11.24
C ASP A 253 26.68 0.32 10.15
N PHE A 254 25.55 -0.26 10.55
CA PHE A 254 24.55 -0.77 9.63
C PHE A 254 23.89 0.35 8.81
N GLU A 255 23.53 0.04 7.56
CA GLU A 255 22.95 1.03 6.65
C GLU A 255 21.45 1.22 6.93
N ALA A 256 20.70 0.11 7.03
CA ALA A 256 19.24 0.11 7.01
C ALA A 256 18.58 -0.74 8.12
N LEU A 257 19.35 -1.31 9.07
CA LEU A 257 18.82 -2.10 10.18
C LEU A 257 17.60 -1.42 10.85
N LEU A 258 17.76 -0.21 11.37
CA LEU A 258 16.71 0.47 12.13
C LEU A 258 15.48 0.87 11.28
N PRO A 259 15.63 1.37 10.04
CA PRO A 259 14.51 1.55 9.11
C PRO A 259 13.69 0.29 8.85
N ILE A 260 14.36 -0.82 8.49
CA ILE A 260 13.69 -2.08 8.11
C ILE A 260 12.99 -2.72 9.30
N MET A 261 13.41 -2.42 10.54
CA MET A 261 12.70 -2.86 11.73
C MET A 261 11.28 -2.29 11.83
N THR A 262 10.96 -1.17 11.17
CA THR A 262 9.63 -0.55 11.26
C THR A 262 8.49 -1.51 10.86
N PRO A 263 8.44 -2.07 9.63
CA PRO A 263 7.40 -3.03 9.27
C PRO A 263 7.42 -4.28 10.14
N VAL A 264 8.59 -4.71 10.63
CA VAL A 264 8.72 -5.88 11.53
C VAL A 264 8.09 -5.60 12.89
N LEU A 265 8.31 -4.42 13.47
CA LEU A 265 7.70 -4.01 14.73
C LEU A 265 6.18 -3.87 14.62
N LEU A 266 5.71 -3.32 13.49
CA LEU A 266 4.29 -3.19 13.18
C LEU A 266 3.61 -4.55 13.06
N ILE A 267 4.07 -5.37 12.11
CA ILE A 267 3.46 -6.67 11.82
C ILE A 267 3.65 -7.61 13.01
N GLY A 268 4.84 -7.65 13.61
CA GLY A 268 5.13 -8.48 14.78
C GLY A 268 4.26 -8.11 15.99
N GLY A 269 4.12 -6.81 16.29
CA GLY A 269 3.25 -6.36 17.37
C GLY A 269 1.77 -6.65 17.14
N MET A 270 1.30 -6.50 15.89
CA MET A 270 -0.10 -6.79 15.54
C MET A 270 -0.43 -8.29 15.52
N THR A 271 0.50 -9.13 15.06
CA THR A 271 0.31 -10.59 14.98
C THR A 271 0.38 -11.28 16.33
N THR A 272 1.18 -10.74 17.25
CA THR A 272 1.23 -11.20 18.64
C THR A 272 0.10 -10.64 19.51
N GLY A 273 -0.74 -9.75 18.96
CA GLY A 273 -1.84 -9.11 19.67
C GLY A 273 -1.39 -8.05 20.68
N LEU A 274 -0.11 -7.66 20.68
CA LEU A 274 0.42 -6.59 21.53
C LEU A 274 -0.13 -5.22 21.13
N PHE A 275 -0.38 -5.01 19.83
CA PHE A 275 -0.90 -3.76 19.30
C PHE A 275 -2.12 -3.99 18.42
N THR A 276 -3.10 -3.11 18.56
CA THR A 276 -4.09 -2.84 17.53
C THR A 276 -3.44 -2.12 16.33
N PRO A 277 -4.09 -2.06 15.15
CA PRO A 277 -3.55 -1.32 14.01
C PRO A 277 -3.23 0.14 14.32
N THR A 278 -4.08 0.81 15.12
CA THR A 278 -3.90 2.20 15.53
C THR A 278 -2.71 2.37 16.46
N GLU A 279 -2.54 1.50 17.46
CA GLU A 279 -1.39 1.51 18.36
C GLU A 279 -0.09 1.20 17.63
N GLY A 280 -0.12 0.26 16.67
CA GLY A 280 1.01 -0.02 15.79
C GLY A 280 1.42 1.23 15.02
N ALA A 281 0.47 1.92 14.38
CA ALA A 281 0.75 3.15 13.63
C ALA A 281 1.40 4.24 14.52
N ILE A 282 0.92 4.40 15.75
CA ILE A 282 1.52 5.32 16.73
C ILE A 282 2.95 4.89 17.08
N ALA A 283 3.18 3.59 17.32
CA ALA A 283 4.51 3.06 17.59
C ALA A 283 5.49 3.31 16.43
N ALA A 284 5.02 3.20 15.17
CA ALA A 284 5.82 3.55 14.00
C ALA A 284 6.12 5.06 13.91
N CYS A 285 5.17 5.94 14.24
CA CYS A 285 5.46 7.38 14.35
C CYS A 285 6.54 7.68 15.40
N VAL A 286 6.41 7.08 16.59
CA VAL A 286 7.38 7.24 17.67
C VAL A 286 8.75 6.73 17.25
N TRP A 287 8.80 5.56 16.60
CA TRP A 287 10.03 5.01 16.04
C TRP A 287 10.66 5.96 15.00
N ALA A 288 9.86 6.48 14.05
CA ALA A 288 10.31 7.44 13.05
C ALA A 288 10.88 8.71 13.68
N MET A 289 10.23 9.23 14.72
CA MET A 289 10.67 10.43 15.43
C MET A 289 11.99 10.18 16.18
N ILE A 290 12.16 9.03 16.84
CA ILE A 290 13.41 8.68 17.51
C ILE A 290 14.55 8.61 16.47
N LEU A 291 14.32 7.95 15.34
CA LEU A 291 15.32 7.85 14.28
C LEU A 291 15.65 9.23 13.67
N GLY A 292 14.64 10.04 13.37
CA GLY A 292 14.81 11.35 12.75
C GLY A 292 15.45 12.40 13.65
N PHE A 293 14.98 12.53 14.90
CA PHE A 293 15.47 13.57 15.83
C PHE A 293 16.73 13.15 16.58
N ALA A 294 16.76 11.93 17.13
CA ALA A 294 17.80 11.54 18.09
C ALA A 294 18.96 10.78 17.43
N TRP A 295 18.65 9.82 16.55
CA TRP A 295 19.67 8.92 15.99
C TRP A 295 20.37 9.49 14.77
N TYR A 296 19.63 9.66 13.66
CA TYR A 296 20.19 10.20 12.42
C TYR A 296 20.28 11.73 12.43
N ARG A 297 19.55 12.40 13.32
CA ARG A 297 19.54 13.87 13.46
C ARG A 297 19.26 14.61 12.14
N THR A 298 18.45 13.99 11.30
CA THR A 298 18.05 14.48 9.97
C THR A 298 16.82 15.37 10.05
N LEU A 299 16.00 15.22 11.10
CA LEU A 299 14.75 15.95 11.27
C LEU A 299 14.92 17.18 12.16
N SER A 300 14.61 18.36 11.63
CA SER A 300 14.51 19.60 12.42
C SER A 300 13.08 19.84 12.88
N TRP A 301 12.88 20.65 13.93
CA TRP A 301 11.52 20.99 14.40
C TRP A 301 10.66 21.64 13.30
N ARG A 302 11.25 22.50 12.47
CA ARG A 302 10.56 23.13 11.32
C ARG A 302 10.12 22.08 10.29
N MET A 303 10.98 21.12 10.00
CA MET A 303 10.67 20.02 9.09
C MET A 303 9.60 19.10 9.66
N PHE A 304 9.65 18.80 10.96
CA PHE A 304 8.62 18.04 11.65
C PHE A 304 7.24 18.70 11.55
N VAL A 305 7.14 20.01 11.84
CA VAL A 305 5.88 20.75 11.69
C VAL A 305 5.39 20.70 10.24
N LYS A 306 6.29 20.87 9.26
CA LYS A 306 5.94 20.73 7.84
C LYS A 306 5.38 19.34 7.52
N VAL A 307 6.05 18.28 7.97
CA VAL A 307 5.61 16.88 7.79
C VAL A 307 4.23 16.65 8.40
N CYS A 308 3.95 17.21 9.58
CA CYS A 308 2.62 17.15 10.18
C CYS A 308 1.57 17.86 9.31
N LEU A 309 1.88 19.04 8.76
CA LEU A 309 0.97 19.76 7.87
C LEU A 309 0.69 18.99 6.57
N ASP A 310 1.73 18.46 5.92
CA ASP A 310 1.61 17.64 4.71
C ASP A 310 0.76 16.36 4.98
N THR A 311 0.90 15.80 6.18
CA THR A 311 0.08 14.67 6.66
C THR A 311 -1.38 15.08 6.87
N ILE A 312 -1.64 16.26 7.46
CA ILE A 312 -3.00 16.78 7.67
C ILE A 312 -3.70 16.96 6.32
N GLU A 313 -3.03 17.50 5.31
CA GLU A 313 -3.59 17.70 3.96
C GLU A 313 -4.04 16.35 3.34
N THR A 314 -3.14 15.37 3.35
CA THR A 314 -3.40 14.03 2.80
C THR A 314 -4.53 13.33 3.57
N THR A 315 -4.48 13.38 4.89
CA THR A 315 -5.50 12.77 5.77
C THR A 315 -6.87 13.44 5.58
N SER A 316 -6.92 14.77 5.48
CA SER A 316 -8.18 15.51 5.32
C SER A 316 -8.91 15.10 4.04
N THR A 317 -8.16 14.91 2.95
CA THR A 317 -8.71 14.44 1.68
C THR A 317 -9.29 13.02 1.81
N VAL A 318 -8.53 12.12 2.44
CA VAL A 318 -8.95 10.73 2.68
C VAL A 318 -10.19 10.65 3.57
N LEU A 319 -10.20 11.34 4.72
CA LEU A 319 -11.34 11.34 5.64
C LEU A 319 -12.57 12.00 5.03
N PHE A 320 -12.41 13.04 4.21
CA PHE A 320 -13.53 13.65 3.49
C PHE A 320 -14.18 12.68 2.49
N ILE A 321 -13.38 11.90 1.78
CA ILE A 321 -13.87 10.83 0.90
C ILE A 321 -14.63 9.77 1.72
N VAL A 322 -14.06 9.31 2.83
CA VAL A 322 -14.70 8.31 3.70
C VAL A 322 -16.03 8.83 4.28
N ALA A 323 -16.09 10.09 4.69
CA ALA A 323 -17.32 10.73 5.17
C ALA A 323 -18.41 10.70 4.09
N ALA A 324 -18.10 11.21 2.89
CA ALA A 324 -19.03 11.24 1.77
C ALA A 324 -19.45 9.83 1.32
N ALA A 325 -18.53 8.87 1.37
CA ALA A 325 -18.79 7.50 1.01
C ALA A 325 -19.69 6.78 2.00
N SER A 326 -19.61 7.14 3.28
CA SER A 326 -20.43 6.52 4.33
C SER A 326 -21.92 6.78 4.13
N ILE A 327 -22.32 8.01 3.79
CA ILE A 327 -23.72 8.30 3.46
C ILE A 327 -24.13 7.63 2.15
N PHE A 328 -23.31 7.70 1.11
CA PHE A 328 -23.63 7.14 -0.20
C PHE A 328 -23.77 5.61 -0.16
N GLY A 329 -22.83 4.91 0.47
CA GLY A 329 -22.85 3.46 0.65
C GLY A 329 -24.03 3.00 1.50
N TRP A 330 -24.35 3.75 2.57
CA TRP A 330 -25.56 3.49 3.34
C TRP A 330 -26.81 3.63 2.50
N MET A 331 -26.90 4.68 1.66
CA MET A 331 -28.06 4.89 0.78
C MET A 331 -28.17 3.83 -0.33
N LEU A 332 -27.06 3.39 -0.92
CA LEU A 332 -27.08 2.27 -1.88
C LEU A 332 -27.67 1.00 -1.25
N THR A 333 -27.31 0.73 0.01
CA THR A 333 -27.83 -0.41 0.76
C THR A 333 -29.30 -0.20 1.12
N ALA A 334 -29.66 0.98 1.64
CA ALA A 334 -31.03 1.30 2.05
C ALA A 334 -32.02 1.32 0.88
N THR A 335 -31.57 1.68 -0.33
CA THR A 335 -32.38 1.72 -1.54
C THR A 335 -32.45 0.38 -2.28
N GLY A 336 -31.81 -0.68 -1.76
CA GLY A 336 -31.77 -2.00 -2.40
C GLY A 336 -30.92 -2.06 -3.67
N VAL A 337 -30.16 -1.01 -3.98
CA VAL A 337 -29.32 -0.99 -5.20
C VAL A 337 -28.22 -2.05 -5.12
N THR A 338 -27.65 -2.28 -3.93
CA THR A 338 -26.65 -3.35 -3.72
C THR A 338 -27.25 -4.73 -3.98
N THR A 339 -28.48 -5.00 -3.54
CA THR A 339 -29.18 -6.27 -3.77
C THR A 339 -29.61 -6.46 -5.23
N ASP A 340 -30.03 -5.38 -5.91
CA ASP A 340 -30.35 -5.40 -7.33
C ASP A 340 -29.12 -5.73 -8.19
N ILE A 341 -27.98 -5.11 -7.88
CA ILE A 341 -26.72 -5.39 -8.58
C ILE A 341 -26.29 -6.83 -8.31
N ALA A 342 -26.37 -7.29 -7.06
CA ALA A 342 -26.03 -8.66 -6.70
C ALA A 342 -26.88 -9.69 -7.45
N SER A 343 -28.20 -9.52 -7.45
CA SER A 343 -29.11 -10.43 -8.17
C SER A 343 -28.87 -10.42 -9.69
N TRP A 344 -28.59 -9.25 -10.27
CA TRP A 344 -28.21 -9.14 -11.68
C TRP A 344 -26.93 -9.93 -11.98
N VAL A 345 -25.86 -9.73 -11.21
CA VAL A 345 -24.58 -10.47 -11.37
C VAL A 345 -24.78 -11.97 -11.20
N LEU A 346 -25.53 -12.40 -10.18
CA LEU A 346 -25.81 -13.80 -9.90
C LEU A 346 -26.73 -14.45 -10.94
N GLY A 347 -27.46 -13.65 -11.72
CA GLY A 347 -28.18 -14.10 -12.91
C GLY A 347 -27.25 -14.50 -14.06
N PHE A 348 -26.06 -13.88 -14.16
CA PHE A 348 -25.05 -14.26 -15.16
C PHE A 348 -24.15 -15.40 -14.69
N THR A 349 -23.75 -15.40 -13.42
CA THR A 349 -22.83 -16.42 -12.90
C THR A 349 -23.08 -16.77 -11.44
N LYS A 350 -22.98 -18.08 -11.15
CA LYS A 350 -22.92 -18.63 -9.79
C LYS A 350 -21.54 -19.23 -9.47
N GLU A 351 -20.62 -19.14 -10.43
CA GLU A 351 -19.27 -19.69 -10.32
C GLU A 351 -18.32 -18.60 -9.81
N ALA A 352 -17.66 -18.86 -8.67
CA ALA A 352 -16.77 -17.91 -7.99
C ALA A 352 -15.65 -17.38 -8.91
N TRP A 353 -15.08 -18.23 -9.78
CA TRP A 353 -14.00 -17.83 -10.67
C TRP A 353 -14.45 -16.86 -11.77
N VAL A 354 -15.67 -17.02 -12.30
CA VAL A 354 -16.24 -16.09 -13.30
C VAL A 354 -16.55 -14.75 -12.63
N PHE A 355 -17.11 -14.78 -11.41
CA PHE A 355 -17.33 -13.57 -10.64
C PHE A 355 -16.01 -12.81 -10.40
N LEU A 356 -14.96 -13.51 -9.97
CA LEU A 356 -13.64 -12.89 -9.76
C LEU A 356 -13.06 -12.29 -11.04
N LEU A 357 -13.24 -12.93 -12.20
CA LEU A 357 -12.84 -12.37 -13.48
C LEU A 357 -13.57 -11.05 -13.79
N LEU A 358 -14.90 -11.05 -13.66
CA LEU A 358 -15.73 -9.86 -13.89
C LEU A 358 -15.40 -8.75 -12.90
N ALA A 359 -15.22 -9.10 -11.62
CA ALA A 359 -14.82 -8.18 -10.58
C ALA A 359 -13.45 -7.58 -10.87
N ASN A 360 -12.46 -8.37 -11.31
CA ASN A 360 -11.14 -7.86 -11.70
C ASN A 360 -11.23 -6.85 -12.84
N LEU A 361 -11.95 -7.18 -13.91
CA LEU A 361 -12.13 -6.25 -15.04
C LEU A 361 -12.79 -4.93 -14.60
N LEU A 362 -13.82 -5.01 -13.76
CA LEU A 362 -14.47 -3.84 -13.19
C LEU A 362 -13.51 -3.04 -12.31
N MET A 363 -12.78 -3.69 -11.40
CA MET A 363 -11.88 -3.03 -10.45
C MET A 363 -10.69 -2.38 -11.16
N LEU A 364 -10.11 -3.04 -12.18
CA LEU A 364 -9.07 -2.43 -13.02
C LEU A 364 -9.59 -1.16 -13.69
N PHE A 365 -10.78 -1.24 -14.31
CA PHE A 365 -11.39 -0.09 -14.95
C PHE A 365 -11.65 1.05 -13.97
N VAL A 366 -12.27 0.74 -12.82
CA VAL A 366 -12.56 1.75 -11.77
C VAL A 366 -11.27 2.36 -11.22
N GLY A 367 -10.23 1.56 -11.01
CA GLY A 367 -8.92 2.03 -10.53
C GLY A 367 -8.24 3.01 -11.48
N CYS A 368 -8.58 3.02 -12.77
CA CYS A 368 -8.06 4.02 -13.71
C CYS A 368 -8.63 5.44 -13.45
N PHE A 369 -9.76 5.56 -12.76
CA PHE A 369 -10.44 6.83 -12.48
C PHE A 369 -10.36 7.24 -11.02
N LEU A 370 -10.44 6.26 -10.12
CA LEU A 370 -10.60 6.51 -8.69
C LEU A 370 -9.32 6.17 -7.93
N GLU A 371 -9.02 7.01 -6.95
CA GLU A 371 -8.04 6.68 -5.92
C GLU A 371 -8.52 5.45 -5.12
N PRO A 372 -7.61 4.56 -4.67
CA PRO A 372 -7.99 3.28 -4.07
C PRO A 372 -8.89 3.39 -2.84
N THR A 373 -8.67 4.35 -1.97
CA THR A 373 -9.57 4.60 -0.81
C THR A 373 -10.99 4.89 -1.30
N ALA A 374 -11.15 5.81 -2.26
CA ALA A 374 -12.45 6.11 -2.84
C ALA A 374 -13.09 4.86 -3.49
N ALA A 375 -12.33 4.12 -4.27
CA ALA A 375 -12.82 2.92 -4.94
C ALA A 375 -13.25 1.83 -3.93
N ILE A 376 -12.45 1.56 -2.89
CA ILE A 376 -12.76 0.56 -1.86
C ILE A 376 -14.06 0.91 -1.13
N THR A 377 -14.22 2.17 -0.71
CA THR A 377 -15.43 2.60 0.01
C THR A 377 -16.71 2.46 -0.81
N ILE A 378 -16.63 2.53 -2.15
CA ILE A 378 -17.75 2.32 -3.07
C ILE A 378 -17.97 0.84 -3.36
N LEU A 379 -16.90 0.12 -3.67
CA LEU A 379 -16.98 -1.22 -4.22
C LEU A 379 -17.19 -2.30 -3.15
N VAL A 380 -16.70 -2.10 -1.93
CA VAL A 380 -16.85 -3.10 -0.85
C VAL A 380 -18.33 -3.38 -0.54
N PRO A 381 -19.19 -2.38 -0.27
CA PRO A 381 -20.62 -2.63 0.00
C PRO A 381 -21.36 -3.33 -1.16
N ILE A 382 -20.85 -3.23 -2.39
CA ILE A 382 -21.47 -3.80 -3.58
C ILE A 382 -20.96 -5.22 -3.84
N LEU A 383 -19.65 -5.41 -3.86
CA LEU A 383 -19.02 -6.65 -4.32
C LEU A 383 -18.81 -7.68 -3.20
N LEU A 384 -18.55 -7.24 -1.96
CA LEU A 384 -18.27 -8.16 -0.86
C LEU A 384 -19.45 -9.08 -0.51
N PRO A 385 -20.71 -8.62 -0.47
CA PRO A 385 -21.85 -9.52 -0.23
C PRO A 385 -21.96 -10.62 -1.30
N ILE A 386 -21.65 -10.29 -2.56
CA ILE A 386 -21.66 -11.27 -3.66
C ILE A 386 -20.50 -12.26 -3.49
N ALA A 387 -19.30 -11.76 -3.20
CA ALA A 387 -18.11 -12.57 -3.01
C ALA A 387 -18.29 -13.60 -1.88
N THR A 388 -18.82 -13.15 -0.74
CA THR A 388 -19.08 -14.00 0.42
C THR A 388 -20.18 -15.03 0.14
N GLN A 389 -21.24 -14.66 -0.59
CA GLN A 389 -22.28 -15.60 -1.02
C GLN A 389 -21.74 -16.70 -1.95
N LEU A 390 -20.72 -16.38 -2.76
CA LEU A 390 -20.02 -17.34 -3.62
C LEU A 390 -18.90 -18.12 -2.89
N GLY A 391 -18.76 -17.96 -1.57
CA GLY A 391 -17.77 -18.67 -0.75
C GLY A 391 -16.34 -18.14 -0.87
N ILE A 392 -16.15 -16.92 -1.39
CA ILE A 392 -14.84 -16.28 -1.48
C ILE A 392 -14.50 -15.67 -0.12
N ASP A 393 -13.30 -15.97 0.37
CA ASP A 393 -12.78 -15.44 1.62
C ASP A 393 -12.61 -13.90 1.54
N PRO A 394 -13.15 -13.12 2.49
CA PRO A 394 -13.01 -11.67 2.50
C PRO A 394 -11.56 -11.15 2.50
N ILE A 395 -10.63 -11.83 3.18
CA ILE A 395 -9.22 -11.42 3.21
C ILE A 395 -8.61 -11.61 1.83
N HIS A 396 -8.91 -12.74 1.17
CA HIS A 396 -8.49 -12.99 -0.21
C HIS A 396 -9.06 -11.95 -1.17
N PHE A 397 -10.36 -11.69 -1.08
CA PHE A 397 -11.04 -10.70 -1.92
C PHE A 397 -10.49 -9.29 -1.70
N GLY A 398 -10.19 -8.91 -0.45
CA GLY A 398 -9.58 -7.63 -0.12
C GLY A 398 -8.22 -7.43 -0.78
N LEU A 399 -7.37 -8.46 -0.75
CA LEU A 399 -6.08 -8.39 -1.43
C LEU A 399 -6.22 -8.26 -2.94
N VAL A 400 -7.11 -9.07 -3.54
CA VAL A 400 -7.42 -8.98 -4.98
C VAL A 400 -7.91 -7.57 -5.33
N MET A 401 -8.83 -7.01 -4.54
CA MET A 401 -9.35 -5.66 -4.76
C MET A 401 -8.24 -4.60 -4.72
N VAL A 402 -7.41 -4.59 -3.67
CA VAL A 402 -6.32 -3.62 -3.55
C VAL A 402 -5.35 -3.73 -4.73
N LEU A 403 -4.98 -4.95 -5.13
CA LEU A 403 -4.08 -5.16 -6.27
C LEU A 403 -4.67 -4.64 -7.60
N ASN A 404 -5.95 -4.93 -7.89
CA ASN A 404 -6.60 -4.40 -9.09
C ASN A 404 -6.57 -2.87 -9.11
N LEU A 405 -6.92 -2.25 -7.98
CA LEU A 405 -6.96 -0.79 -7.88
C LEU A 405 -5.57 -0.16 -8.02
N MET A 406 -4.51 -0.80 -7.50
CA MET A 406 -3.14 -0.35 -7.71
C MET A 406 -2.69 -0.44 -9.16
N ILE A 407 -3.06 -1.52 -9.86
CA ILE A 407 -2.75 -1.66 -11.28
C ILE A 407 -3.49 -0.57 -12.08
N GLY A 408 -4.74 -0.27 -11.71
CA GLY A 408 -5.51 0.83 -12.31
C GLY A 408 -4.84 2.19 -12.20
N LEU A 409 -4.15 2.50 -11.09
CA LEU A 409 -3.41 3.75 -10.91
C LEU A 409 -2.25 3.95 -11.90
N LEU A 410 -1.82 2.88 -12.57
CA LEU A 410 -0.78 2.91 -13.58
C LEU A 410 -1.32 3.10 -15.01
N HIS A 411 -2.63 3.23 -15.18
CA HIS A 411 -3.24 3.31 -16.50
C HIS A 411 -4.11 4.57 -16.66
N PRO A 412 -4.17 5.17 -17.87
CA PRO A 412 -5.11 6.23 -18.18
C PRO A 412 -6.57 5.80 -17.91
N PRO A 413 -7.48 6.73 -17.56
CA PRO A 413 -7.40 8.17 -17.87
C PRO A 413 -6.83 9.08 -16.77
N MET A 414 -6.85 8.72 -15.48
CA MET A 414 -6.38 9.59 -14.40
C MET A 414 -4.95 9.30 -13.94
N GLY A 415 -4.49 8.04 -14.02
CA GLY A 415 -3.10 7.61 -13.77
C GLY A 415 -2.28 8.49 -12.80
N MET A 416 -2.69 8.65 -11.54
CA MET A 416 -2.07 9.63 -10.62
C MET A 416 -0.57 9.40 -10.40
N VAL A 417 -0.16 8.13 -10.34
CA VAL A 417 1.26 7.74 -10.26
C VAL A 417 2.00 8.15 -11.54
N LEU A 418 1.35 8.06 -12.70
CA LEU A 418 1.89 8.49 -13.99
C LEU A 418 2.20 9.99 -13.99
N PHE A 419 1.30 10.81 -13.45
CA PHE A 419 1.51 12.26 -13.40
C PHE A 419 2.72 12.65 -12.55
N VAL A 420 2.90 11.99 -11.40
CA VAL A 420 4.07 12.21 -10.56
C VAL A 420 5.35 11.79 -11.29
N LEU A 421 5.37 10.61 -11.88
CA LEU A 421 6.54 10.09 -12.57
C LEU A 421 6.89 10.87 -13.84
N ALA A 422 5.89 11.30 -14.61
CA ALA A 422 6.08 12.15 -15.78
C ALA A 422 6.77 13.47 -15.39
N ARG A 423 6.33 14.08 -14.29
CA ARG A 423 6.93 15.30 -13.73
C ARG A 423 8.37 15.06 -13.26
N VAL A 424 8.62 13.97 -12.54
CA VAL A 424 9.95 13.62 -12.02
C VAL A 424 10.94 13.33 -13.13
N ALA A 425 10.51 12.58 -14.17
CA ALA A 425 11.38 12.14 -15.24
C ALA A 425 11.53 13.14 -16.39
N GLY A 426 10.68 14.17 -16.44
CA GLY A 426 10.60 15.12 -17.55
C GLY A 426 10.06 14.49 -18.84
N LEU A 427 9.17 13.50 -18.73
CA LEU A 427 8.53 12.83 -19.86
C LEU A 427 7.11 13.39 -20.08
N SER A 428 6.60 13.26 -21.31
CA SER A 428 5.18 13.47 -21.56
C SER A 428 4.35 12.34 -20.92
N PHE A 429 3.06 12.61 -20.68
CA PHE A 429 2.15 11.63 -20.09
C PHE A 429 2.03 10.38 -20.97
N GLU A 430 2.01 10.54 -22.30
CA GLU A 430 1.92 9.45 -23.27
C GLU A 430 3.18 8.58 -23.25
N ARG A 431 4.37 9.20 -23.23
CA ARG A 431 5.64 8.45 -23.13
C ARG A 431 5.73 7.67 -21.82
N THR A 432 5.26 8.28 -20.73
CA THR A 432 5.17 7.62 -19.41
C THR A 432 4.21 6.43 -19.44
N THR A 433 3.05 6.58 -20.09
CA THR A 433 2.08 5.50 -20.27
C THR A 433 2.67 4.34 -21.08
N MET A 434 3.33 4.64 -22.20
CA MET A 434 3.96 3.64 -23.06
C MET A 434 5.11 2.91 -22.35
N ALA A 435 5.84 3.62 -21.48
CA ALA A 435 6.91 3.04 -20.67
C ALA A 435 6.42 1.96 -19.71
N ILE A 436 5.15 1.99 -19.30
CA ILE A 436 4.57 1.10 -18.30
C ILE A 436 3.92 -0.13 -18.92
N LEU A 437 3.50 -0.07 -20.18
CA LEU A 437 2.83 -1.19 -20.85
C LEU A 437 3.55 -2.54 -20.68
N PRO A 438 4.89 -2.64 -20.82
CA PRO A 438 5.57 -3.92 -20.62
C PRO A 438 5.51 -4.43 -19.18
N TRP A 439 5.41 -3.52 -18.20
CA TRP A 439 5.32 -3.83 -16.78
C TRP A 439 3.92 -4.23 -16.34
N LEU A 440 2.89 -3.95 -17.14
CA LEU A 440 1.56 -4.52 -16.90
C LEU A 440 1.58 -6.05 -17.00
N VAL A 441 2.52 -6.64 -17.76
CA VAL A 441 2.62 -8.10 -17.90
C VAL A 441 2.88 -8.80 -16.55
N PRO A 442 3.98 -8.51 -15.80
CA PRO A 442 4.20 -9.12 -14.49
C PRO A 442 3.09 -8.77 -13.48
N LEU A 443 2.51 -7.57 -13.55
CA LEU A 443 1.43 -7.16 -12.64
C LEU A 443 0.13 -7.92 -12.88
N LEU A 444 -0.32 -8.02 -14.13
CA LEU A 444 -1.53 -8.77 -14.51
C LEU A 444 -1.34 -10.28 -14.35
N LEU A 445 -0.13 -10.79 -14.59
CA LEU A 445 0.20 -12.19 -14.30
C LEU A 445 0.10 -12.47 -12.79
N SER A 446 0.67 -11.59 -11.96
CA SER A 446 0.53 -11.66 -10.50
C SER A 446 -0.93 -11.63 -10.08
N LEU A 447 -1.71 -10.70 -10.63
CA LEU A 447 -3.14 -10.59 -10.37
C LEU A 447 -3.88 -11.88 -10.70
N GLY A 448 -3.62 -12.48 -11.87
CA GLY A 448 -4.21 -13.76 -12.26
C GLY A 448 -3.87 -14.89 -11.27
N LEU A 449 -2.59 -15.05 -10.93
CA LEU A 449 -2.14 -16.05 -9.98
C LEU A 449 -2.78 -15.86 -8.60
N ILE A 450 -2.76 -14.63 -8.07
CA ILE A 450 -3.33 -14.28 -6.77
C ILE A 450 -4.84 -14.50 -6.76
N THR A 451 -5.54 -14.13 -7.84
CA THR A 451 -7.00 -14.28 -7.95
C THR A 451 -7.42 -15.74 -7.91
N TYR A 452 -6.73 -16.61 -8.66
CA TYR A 452 -7.14 -18.00 -8.82
C TYR A 452 -6.43 -18.99 -7.89
N MET A 453 -5.41 -18.55 -7.15
CA MET A 453 -4.69 -19.36 -6.15
C MET A 453 -4.82 -18.74 -4.76
N PRO A 454 -6.01 -18.84 -4.11
CA PRO A 454 -6.26 -18.22 -2.80
C PRO A 454 -5.30 -18.69 -1.71
N LYS A 455 -4.69 -19.88 -1.86
CA LYS A 455 -3.65 -20.38 -0.95
C LYS A 455 -2.44 -19.45 -0.85
N LEU A 456 -2.08 -18.74 -1.92
CA LEU A 456 -0.98 -17.77 -1.90
C LEU A 456 -1.27 -16.60 -0.95
N VAL A 457 -2.54 -16.27 -0.75
CA VAL A 457 -2.98 -15.17 0.10
C VAL A 457 -3.30 -15.64 1.51
N LEU A 458 -4.00 -16.78 1.62
CA LEU A 458 -4.57 -17.24 2.89
C LEU A 458 -3.64 -18.15 3.71
N TRP A 459 -2.56 -18.68 3.12
CA TRP A 459 -1.68 -19.60 3.84
C TRP A 459 -1.06 -18.97 5.09
N LEU A 460 -0.47 -17.78 4.96
CA LEU A 460 0.19 -17.11 6.09
C LEU A 460 -0.81 -16.60 7.14
N PRO A 461 -1.92 -15.90 6.78
CA PRO A 461 -2.93 -15.49 7.76
C PRO A 461 -3.51 -16.62 8.58
N LYS A 462 -3.85 -17.77 7.97
CA LYS A 462 -4.45 -18.93 8.65
C LYS A 462 -3.54 -19.60 9.69
N MET A 463 -2.25 -19.26 9.71
CA MET A 463 -1.34 -19.72 10.75
C MET A 463 -1.44 -18.89 12.04
N PHE A 464 -2.01 -17.68 11.98
CA PHE A 464 -2.04 -16.72 13.09
C PHE A 464 -3.45 -16.24 13.47
N TYR A 465 -4.42 -16.29 12.55
CA TYR A 465 -5.78 -15.79 12.71
C TYR A 465 -6.85 -16.84 12.45
#